data_AF-A0A8B8HUR0-F1
#
_entry.id   AF-A0A8B8HUR0-F1
#
_cell.length_a   1.000
_cell.length_b   1.000
_cell.length_c   1.000
_cell.angle_alpha   90.00
_cell.angle_beta   90.00
_cell.angle_gamma   90.00
#
_symmetry.space_group_name_H-M   'P 1'
#
loop_
_entity.id
_entity.type
_entity.pdbx_description
1 polymer ?
#
loop_
_entity_poly.entity_id
_entity_poly.type
_entity_poly.pdbx_seq_one_letter_code
_entity_poly.pdbx_strand_id
1 'polypeptide(L)'
;MTKRTVLNEVYKGLVEEMHIPADLHERDGKKFASFGSVLPIHCATPEQVEQMSRNTHHYCDVFTPDLLAPLDDLAFVRLDENTAEKVFLNRSKRILLVSSDGRLAQWRSAPSFESANRYVGGAPLVTRAGALASVLTARLGHHYAVSAFEGDSGYFETSKPWETVDIEEGKFYYGDKGFDTREELTHYLENLPPAEVNSTTPPRPILLRGKTPRVVLMAENGRQLSHHYLCGVLANDVEYL
;
A
#
# COMPACT_ATOMS: atom_id res chain seq x y z
N MET A 1 17.71 24.46 -6.08
CA MET A 1 16.32 24.16 -5.69
C MET A 1 16.36 23.47 -4.35
N THR A 2 15.48 23.83 -3.41
CA THR A 2 15.44 23.19 -2.09
C THR A 2 15.02 21.73 -2.24
N LYS A 3 15.87 20.77 -1.83
CA LYS A 3 15.59 19.32 -1.89
C LYS A 3 14.60 18.88 -0.80
N ARG A 4 13.39 19.45 -0.79
CA ARG A 4 12.33 19.17 0.19
C ARG A 4 11.50 17.96 -0.24
N THR A 5 11.29 17.02 0.67
CA THR A 5 10.37 15.87 0.53
C THR A 5 8.98 16.16 1.10
N VAL A 6 8.72 17.44 1.41
CA VAL A 6 7.42 17.94 1.86
C VAL A 6 6.95 19.11 0.99
N LEU A 7 5.63 19.23 0.86
CA LEU A 7 4.95 20.24 0.05
C LEU A 7 4.62 21.53 0.82
N ASN A 8 4.54 21.46 2.15
CA ASN A 8 4.31 22.65 2.99
C ASN A 8 5.57 23.51 3.14
N GLU A 9 5.39 24.84 3.18
CA GLU A 9 6.50 25.79 3.29
C GLU A 9 7.16 25.80 4.67
N VAL A 10 6.34 25.64 5.72
CA VAL A 10 6.74 25.66 7.13
C VAL A 10 6.60 24.26 7.71
N TYR A 11 7.71 23.69 8.19
CA TYR A 11 7.73 22.37 8.82
C TYR A 11 6.89 22.34 10.10
N LYS A 12 6.27 21.18 10.34
CA LYS A 12 5.41 20.89 11.49
C LYS A 12 6.01 19.76 12.32
N GLY A 13 5.51 19.61 13.54
CA GLY A 13 5.93 18.54 14.45
C GLY A 13 7.29 18.76 15.09
N LEU A 14 7.88 17.67 15.57
CA LEU A 14 9.19 17.68 16.22
C LEU A 14 10.28 17.51 15.17
N VAL A 15 10.86 18.65 14.76
CA VAL A 15 11.93 18.70 13.76
C VAL A 15 13.29 18.55 14.45
N GLU A 16 14.07 17.56 14.03
CA GLU A 16 15.45 17.34 14.50
C GLU A 16 16.44 17.48 13.34
N GLU A 17 17.68 17.87 13.65
CA GLU A 17 18.79 17.85 12.69
C GLU A 17 19.18 16.41 12.39
N MET A 18 18.90 15.96 11.17
CA MET A 18 19.21 14.61 10.71
C MET A 18 19.36 14.61 9.20
N HIS A 19 20.53 14.20 8.73
CA HIS A 19 20.81 14.09 7.30
C HIS A 19 20.29 12.77 6.75
N ILE A 20 19.29 12.83 5.86
CA ILE A 20 18.73 11.66 5.19
C ILE A 20 18.81 11.91 3.67
N PRO A 21 19.51 11.08 2.87
CA PRO A 21 19.59 11.28 1.43
C PRO A 21 18.24 10.96 0.76
N ALA A 22 17.91 11.72 -0.28
CA ALA A 22 16.80 11.42 -1.19
C ALA A 22 17.03 12.13 -2.52
N ASP A 23 16.58 11.49 -3.59
CA ASP A 23 16.46 12.09 -4.92
C ASP A 23 15.01 12.45 -5.19
N LEU A 24 14.77 13.61 -5.79
CA LEU A 24 13.44 14.10 -6.12
C LEU A 24 13.20 13.96 -7.62
N HIS A 25 11.99 13.50 -7.93
CA HIS A 25 11.52 13.26 -9.28
C HIS A 25 10.17 13.96 -9.47
N GLU A 26 9.84 14.26 -10.72
CA GLU A 26 8.53 14.78 -11.10
C GLU A 26 8.07 14.08 -12.37
N ARG A 27 6.85 13.52 -12.33
CA ARG A 27 6.22 12.88 -13.48
C ARG A 27 4.73 13.19 -13.45
N ASP A 28 4.18 13.56 -14.60
CA ASP A 28 2.76 13.89 -14.77
C ASP A 28 2.23 14.92 -13.75
N GLY A 29 3.09 15.87 -13.35
CA GLY A 29 2.77 16.90 -12.35
C GLY A 29 2.76 16.41 -10.89
N LYS A 30 3.07 15.13 -10.63
CA LYS A 30 3.27 14.58 -9.29
C LYS A 30 4.76 14.54 -8.95
N LYS A 31 5.10 15.08 -7.79
CA LYS A 31 6.45 14.98 -7.20
C LYS A 31 6.53 13.75 -6.33
N PHE A 32 7.62 13.02 -6.45
CA PHE A 32 7.92 11.88 -5.60
C PHE A 32 9.43 11.82 -5.31
N ALA A 33 9.82 10.97 -4.38
CA ALA A 33 11.21 10.77 -4.00
C ALA A 33 11.65 9.32 -4.16
N SER A 34 12.96 9.11 -4.24
CA SER A 34 13.58 7.79 -4.11
C SER A 34 14.72 7.83 -3.10
N PHE A 35 15.03 6.66 -2.52
CA PHE A 35 16.20 6.45 -1.67
C PHE A 35 17.14 5.47 -2.36
N GLY A 36 18.12 5.99 -3.11
CA GLY A 36 18.88 5.17 -4.06
C GLY A 36 17.93 4.53 -5.08
N SER A 37 17.90 3.19 -5.13
CA SER A 37 17.00 2.41 -5.99
C SER A 37 15.62 2.11 -5.38
N VAL A 38 15.36 2.52 -4.13
CA VAL A 38 14.07 2.28 -3.45
C VAL A 38 13.02 3.27 -3.95
N LEU A 39 11.88 2.76 -4.39
CA LEU A 39 10.80 3.54 -5.02
C LEU A 39 9.42 2.92 -4.70
N PRO A 40 8.37 3.72 -4.42
CA PRO A 40 7.02 3.18 -4.33
C PRO A 40 6.54 2.59 -5.66
N ILE A 41 5.81 1.46 -5.62
CA ILE A 41 5.36 0.77 -6.85
C ILE A 41 4.44 1.66 -7.68
N HIS A 42 3.51 2.38 -7.05
CA HIS A 42 2.62 3.33 -7.75
C HIS A 42 3.34 4.55 -8.35
N CYS A 43 4.60 4.80 -7.97
CA CYS A 43 5.45 5.84 -8.54
C CYS A 43 6.34 5.33 -9.68
N ALA A 44 6.32 4.04 -10.02
CA ALA A 44 7.10 3.48 -11.13
C ALA A 44 6.35 3.61 -12.47
N THR A 45 7.09 3.78 -13.57
CA THR A 45 6.53 3.57 -14.92
C THR A 45 6.31 2.07 -15.19
N PRO A 46 5.49 1.69 -16.20
CA PRO A 46 5.36 0.28 -16.57
C PRO A 46 6.69 -0.42 -16.86
N GLU A 47 7.65 0.27 -17.51
CA GLU A 47 8.99 -0.27 -17.80
C GLU A 47 9.80 -0.48 -16.52
N GLN A 48 9.71 0.47 -15.58
CA GLN A 48 10.33 0.33 -14.26
C GLN A 48 9.72 -0.83 -13.47
N VAL A 49 8.39 -0.98 -13.49
CA VAL A 49 7.69 -2.12 -12.86
C VAL A 49 8.20 -3.45 -13.44
N GLU A 50 8.29 -3.56 -14.77
CA GLU A 50 8.78 -4.78 -15.43
C GLU A 50 10.21 -5.13 -15.03
N GLN A 51 11.07 -4.12 -14.89
CA GLN A 51 12.47 -4.30 -14.51
C GLN A 51 12.62 -4.63 -13.01
N MET A 52 11.99 -3.84 -12.13
CA MET A 52 12.18 -3.91 -10.68
C MET A 52 11.49 -5.12 -10.05
N SER A 53 10.35 -5.58 -10.60
CA SER A 53 9.63 -6.76 -10.12
C SER A 53 10.45 -8.06 -10.15
N ARG A 54 11.55 -8.11 -10.91
CA ARG A 54 12.40 -9.30 -11.04
C ARG A 54 13.40 -9.46 -9.89
N ASN A 55 13.77 -8.35 -9.23
CA ASN A 55 14.89 -8.29 -8.29
C ASN A 55 14.52 -7.61 -6.96
N THR A 56 13.23 -7.36 -6.71
CA THR A 56 12.76 -6.70 -5.49
C THR A 56 12.50 -7.69 -4.36
N HIS A 57 12.70 -7.25 -3.12
CA HIS A 57 12.00 -7.83 -1.99
C HIS A 57 10.53 -7.39 -1.99
N HIS A 58 9.65 -8.23 -1.45
CA HIS A 58 8.20 -8.00 -1.51
C HIS A 58 7.70 -7.24 -0.29
N TYR A 59 7.69 -5.91 -0.42
CA TYR A 59 6.99 -4.99 0.48
C TYR A 59 5.81 -4.38 -0.27
N CYS A 60 4.66 -4.27 0.40
CA CYS A 60 3.47 -3.73 -0.24
C CYS A 60 3.74 -2.29 -0.68
N ASP A 61 3.58 -2.03 -1.97
CA ASP A 61 3.83 -0.75 -2.62
C ASP A 61 5.27 -0.20 -2.50
N VAL A 62 6.28 -1.04 -2.23
CA VAL A 62 7.69 -0.59 -2.20
C VAL A 62 8.58 -1.54 -2.99
N PHE A 63 9.25 -1.03 -4.01
CA PHE A 63 10.38 -1.70 -4.65
C PHE A 63 11.66 -1.42 -3.87
N THR A 64 12.41 -2.48 -3.52
CA THR A 64 13.71 -2.38 -2.87
C THR A 64 14.55 -3.63 -3.16
N PRO A 65 15.83 -3.51 -3.56
CA PRO A 65 16.71 -4.67 -3.72
C PRO A 65 17.22 -5.24 -2.39
N ASP A 66 17.11 -4.45 -1.30
CA ASP A 66 17.60 -4.82 0.03
C ASP A 66 16.45 -4.96 1.04
N LEU A 67 16.67 -5.75 2.09
CA LEU A 67 15.77 -5.79 3.24
C LEU A 67 15.80 -4.46 3.99
N LEU A 68 14.62 -3.91 4.29
CA LEU A 68 14.45 -2.72 5.11
C LEU A 68 14.72 -3.03 6.58
N ALA A 69 15.20 -2.03 7.31
CA ALA A 69 15.41 -2.13 8.74
C ALA A 69 14.09 -2.38 9.49
N PRO A 70 14.11 -3.13 10.61
CA PRO A 70 12.93 -3.32 11.45
C PRO A 70 12.34 -1.99 11.94
N LEU A 71 11.03 -1.98 12.20
CA LEU A 71 10.35 -0.84 12.81
C LEU A 71 10.56 -0.84 14.33
N ASP A 72 11.11 0.25 14.87
CA ASP A 72 11.19 0.51 16.31
C ASP A 72 9.87 1.14 16.82
N ASP A 73 9.89 1.85 17.95
CA ASP A 73 8.75 2.61 18.48
C ASP A 73 8.57 3.98 17.81
N LEU A 74 9.65 4.52 17.23
CA LEU A 74 9.69 5.82 16.57
C LEU A 74 10.56 5.78 15.33
N ALA A 75 10.36 6.74 14.44
CA ALA A 75 11.14 6.90 13.23
C ALA A 75 11.35 8.38 12.89
N PHE A 76 12.22 8.62 11.91
CA PHE A 76 12.53 9.95 11.39
C PHE A 76 12.15 10.01 9.92
N VAL A 77 11.28 10.96 9.57
CA VAL A 77 10.78 11.14 8.20
C VAL A 77 11.41 12.38 7.60
N ARG A 78 12.10 12.20 6.48
CA ARG A 78 12.87 13.27 5.84
C ARG A 78 12.00 14.48 5.48
N LEU A 79 12.38 15.67 5.93
CA LEU A 79 11.76 16.95 5.52
C LEU A 79 12.56 17.59 4.38
N ASP A 80 13.86 17.73 4.59
CA ASP A 80 14.83 18.24 3.62
C ASP A 80 16.19 17.54 3.76
N GLU A 81 17.25 18.19 3.28
CA GLU A 81 18.61 17.65 3.33
C GLU A 81 19.19 17.56 4.75
N ASN A 82 18.76 18.41 5.69
CA ASN A 82 19.41 18.52 7.00
C ASN A 82 18.45 18.23 8.16
N THR A 83 17.16 18.09 7.88
CA THR A 83 16.13 17.93 8.91
C THR A 83 15.15 16.81 8.62
N ALA A 84 14.67 16.19 9.71
CA ALA A 84 13.64 15.17 9.68
C ALA A 84 12.61 15.41 10.79
N GLU A 85 11.37 15.00 10.56
CA GLU A 85 10.35 14.96 11.61
C GLU A 85 10.49 13.64 12.38
N LYS A 86 10.55 13.74 13.70
CA LYS A 86 10.49 12.58 14.59
C LYS A 86 9.04 12.25 14.92
N VAL A 87 8.64 11.01 14.62
CA VAL A 87 7.26 10.54 14.74
C VAL A 87 7.21 9.21 15.49
N PHE A 88 6.15 8.99 16.25
CA PHE A 88 5.87 7.69 16.86
C PHE A 88 5.11 6.79 15.88
N LEU A 89 5.46 5.51 15.86
CA LEU A 89 4.74 4.51 15.09
C LEU A 89 3.52 4.01 15.87
N ASN A 90 2.35 4.11 15.25
CA ASN A 90 1.07 3.67 15.77
C ASN A 90 0.68 2.34 15.11
N ARG A 91 0.86 1.25 15.87
CA ARG A 91 0.52 -0.12 15.45
C ARG A 91 -0.97 -0.45 15.62
N SER A 92 -1.72 0.40 16.32
CA SER A 92 -3.16 0.25 16.55
C SER A 92 -4.00 0.87 15.44
N LYS A 93 -3.55 2.00 14.87
CA LYS A 93 -4.22 2.63 13.73
C LYS A 93 -3.55 2.18 12.43
N ARG A 94 -4.15 1.20 11.76
CA ARG A 94 -3.59 0.58 10.56
C ARG A 94 -4.29 1.05 9.29
N ILE A 95 -3.52 1.21 8.22
CA ILE A 95 -4.01 1.57 6.88
C ILE A 95 -3.79 0.36 5.96
N LEU A 96 -4.82 -0.01 5.19
CA LEU A 96 -4.72 -1.08 4.22
C LEU A 96 -4.04 -0.57 2.96
N LEU A 97 -2.90 -1.15 2.63
CA LEU A 97 -2.20 -0.94 1.37
C LEU A 97 -2.47 -2.12 0.44
N VAL A 98 -2.54 -1.82 -0.86
CA VAL A 98 -2.58 -2.80 -1.95
C VAL A 98 -1.65 -2.33 -3.08
N SER A 99 -0.94 -3.25 -3.71
CA SER A 99 -0.09 -2.94 -4.86
C SER A 99 0.00 -4.11 -5.82
N SER A 100 0.31 -3.86 -7.08
CA SER A 100 0.64 -4.90 -8.05
C SER A 100 1.86 -4.49 -8.85
N ASP A 101 2.82 -5.40 -8.98
CA ASP A 101 4.01 -5.24 -9.81
C ASP A 101 3.95 -6.08 -11.10
N GLY A 102 2.76 -6.59 -11.44
CA GLY A 102 2.54 -7.49 -12.58
C GLY A 102 2.97 -8.94 -12.34
N ARG A 103 3.48 -9.27 -11.15
CA ARG A 103 3.78 -10.65 -10.72
C ARG A 103 3.00 -11.01 -9.46
N LEU A 104 3.00 -10.10 -8.48
CA LEU A 104 2.36 -10.25 -7.19
C LEU A 104 1.41 -9.08 -6.92
N ALA A 105 0.17 -9.42 -6.61
CA ALA A 105 -0.81 -8.49 -6.04
C ALA A 105 -0.70 -8.55 -4.50
N GLN A 106 0.03 -7.60 -3.92
CA GLN A 106 0.36 -7.54 -2.49
C GLN A 106 -0.69 -6.75 -1.71
N TRP A 107 -0.91 -7.11 -0.45
CA TRP A 107 -1.71 -6.33 0.51
C TRP A 107 -1.09 -6.33 1.91
N ARG A 108 -1.31 -5.25 2.66
CA ARG A 108 -0.72 -5.04 3.98
C ARG A 108 -1.61 -4.21 4.88
N SER A 109 -1.86 -4.67 6.10
CA SER A 109 -2.40 -3.85 7.19
C SER A 109 -1.24 -3.09 7.86
N ALA A 110 -0.83 -1.99 7.25
CA ALA A 110 0.36 -1.25 7.64
C ALA A 110 0.13 -0.43 8.91
N PRO A 111 1.07 -0.40 9.87
CA PRO A 111 1.05 0.62 10.92
C PRO A 111 1.11 2.03 10.32
N SER A 112 0.78 3.04 11.12
CA SER A 112 0.81 4.43 10.66
C SER A 112 1.62 5.33 11.59
N PHE A 113 1.95 6.54 11.13
CA PHE A 113 2.26 7.66 12.01
C PHE A 113 1.37 8.84 11.62
N GLU A 114 1.21 9.80 12.54
CA GLU A 114 0.45 11.02 12.28
C GLU A 114 1.38 12.19 12.05
N SER A 115 1.13 12.97 10.99
CA SER A 115 1.86 14.21 10.73
C SER A 115 0.98 15.26 10.04
N ALA A 116 1.21 16.52 10.42
CA ALA A 116 0.62 17.69 9.76
C ALA A 116 1.45 18.16 8.55
N ASN A 117 2.66 17.62 8.35
CA ASN A 117 3.41 17.84 7.11
C ASN A 117 2.73 17.10 5.95
N ARG A 118 2.90 17.62 4.73
CA ARG A 118 2.42 17.01 3.50
C ARG A 118 3.59 16.40 2.75
N TYR A 119 3.86 15.13 2.98
CA TYR A 119 4.97 14.44 2.34
C TYR A 119 4.63 14.01 0.91
N VAL A 120 5.66 13.91 0.07
CA VAL A 120 5.57 13.26 -1.24
C VAL A 120 5.67 11.74 -1.13
N GLY A 121 5.15 11.01 -2.10
CA GLY A 121 5.40 9.57 -2.23
C GLY A 121 6.90 9.28 -2.31
N GLY A 122 7.36 8.23 -1.63
CA GLY A 122 8.76 7.81 -1.59
C GLY A 122 9.64 8.58 -0.61
N ALA A 123 9.08 9.52 0.17
CA ALA A 123 9.84 10.20 1.22
C ALA A 123 10.44 9.17 2.21
N PRO A 124 11.76 9.20 2.48
CA PRO A 124 12.40 8.19 3.32
C PRO A 124 11.98 8.29 4.80
N LEU A 125 11.75 7.12 5.41
CA LEU A 125 11.55 6.94 6.84
C LEU A 125 12.68 6.05 7.38
N VAL A 126 13.46 6.57 8.32
CA VAL A 126 14.65 5.90 8.86
C VAL A 126 14.54 5.66 10.36
N THR A 127 15.26 4.66 10.86
CA THR A 127 15.41 4.39 12.29
C THR A 127 16.31 5.44 12.95
N ARG A 128 16.43 5.38 14.29
CA ARG A 128 17.37 6.24 15.04
C ARG A 128 18.83 6.08 14.59
N ALA A 129 19.20 4.91 14.07
CA ALA A 129 20.54 4.66 13.53
C ALA A 129 20.73 5.19 12.09
N GLY A 130 19.71 5.79 11.49
CA GLY A 130 19.73 6.27 10.11
C GLY A 130 19.54 5.17 9.04
N ALA A 131 19.21 3.94 9.46
CA ALA A 131 18.91 2.85 8.53
C ALA A 131 17.50 3.02 7.94
N LEU A 132 17.34 2.77 6.63
CA LEU A 132 16.04 2.88 5.96
C LEU A 132 15.08 1.81 6.49
N ALA A 133 13.99 2.25 7.10
CA ALA A 133 12.95 1.38 7.65
C ALA A 133 11.73 1.29 6.72
N SER A 134 11.41 2.36 5.99
CA SER A 134 10.35 2.38 4.99
C SER A 134 10.47 3.61 4.08
N VAL A 135 9.60 3.71 3.09
CA VAL A 135 9.33 4.93 2.33
C VAL A 135 7.83 5.20 2.36
N LEU A 136 7.42 6.47 2.32
CA LEU A 136 6.00 6.80 2.38
C LEU A 136 5.28 6.40 1.09
N THR A 137 4.16 5.71 1.24
CA THR A 137 3.38 5.17 0.11
C THR A 137 2.04 5.88 -0.02
N ALA A 138 1.19 5.71 0.97
CA ALA A 138 -0.17 6.25 1.00
C ALA A 138 -0.50 6.87 2.36
N ARG A 139 -1.59 7.65 2.39
CA ARG A 139 -2.11 8.26 3.62
C ARG A 139 -3.63 8.25 3.69
N LEU A 140 -4.15 8.41 4.89
CA LEU A 140 -5.55 8.71 5.17
C LEU A 140 -5.61 9.92 6.10
N GLY A 141 -6.02 11.08 5.57
CA GLY A 141 -5.95 12.35 6.29
C GLY A 141 -4.50 12.69 6.69
N HIS A 142 -4.23 12.74 7.99
CA HIS A 142 -2.91 12.99 8.58
C HIS A 142 -2.12 11.71 8.91
N HIS A 143 -2.69 10.53 8.66
CA HIS A 143 -2.04 9.26 8.96
C HIS A 143 -1.36 8.70 7.73
N TYR A 144 -0.04 8.53 7.79
CA TYR A 144 0.76 7.95 6.72
C TYR A 144 1.02 6.48 7.01
N ALA A 145 0.85 5.63 6.01
CA ALA A 145 1.10 4.20 6.12
C ALA A 145 2.62 3.94 6.09
N VAL A 146 3.07 2.98 6.92
CA VAL A 146 4.47 2.53 6.97
C VAL A 146 4.53 1.08 6.52
N SER A 147 4.87 0.87 5.24
CA SER A 147 4.98 -0.47 4.67
C SER A 147 6.26 -1.16 5.19
N ALA A 148 6.09 -2.26 5.91
CA ALA A 148 7.16 -3.04 6.51
C ALA A 148 6.75 -4.52 6.61
N PHE A 149 7.64 -5.38 7.11
CA PHE A 149 7.32 -6.81 7.30
C PHE A 149 6.33 -7.10 8.42
N GLU A 150 6.24 -6.23 9.43
CA GLU A 150 5.28 -6.42 10.52
C GLU A 150 3.82 -6.19 10.09
N GLY A 151 2.89 -6.73 10.86
CA GLY A 151 1.44 -6.64 10.61
C GLY A 151 0.89 -7.69 9.65
N ASP A 152 -0.44 -7.80 9.63
CA ASP A 152 -1.15 -8.77 8.79
C ASP A 152 -0.97 -8.44 7.31
N SER A 153 -0.67 -9.45 6.50
CA SER A 153 -0.35 -9.26 5.09
C SER A 153 -0.46 -10.54 4.28
N GLY A 154 -0.36 -10.37 2.96
CA GLY A 154 -0.21 -11.45 2.02
C GLY A 154 0.01 -10.91 0.62
N TYR A 155 0.11 -11.83 -0.34
CA TYR A 155 0.11 -11.51 -1.75
C TYR A 155 -0.52 -12.64 -2.55
N PHE A 156 -1.03 -12.31 -3.73
CA PHE A 156 -1.54 -13.26 -4.70
C PHE A 156 -0.62 -13.29 -5.92
N GLU A 157 -0.30 -14.48 -6.40
CA GLU A 157 0.43 -14.65 -7.66
C GLU A 157 -0.52 -14.40 -8.83
N THR A 158 -0.38 -13.22 -9.45
CA THR A 158 -1.19 -12.80 -10.59
C THR A 158 -0.58 -11.58 -11.26
N SER A 159 -0.77 -11.49 -12.58
CA SER A 159 -0.44 -10.31 -13.37
C SER A 159 -1.56 -9.26 -13.39
N LYS A 160 -2.75 -9.59 -12.87
CA LYS A 160 -3.88 -8.66 -12.83
C LYS A 160 -3.65 -7.57 -11.77
N PRO A 161 -4.01 -6.30 -12.04
CA PRO A 161 -4.02 -5.26 -11.03
C PRO A 161 -5.16 -5.49 -10.03
N TRP A 162 -5.11 -4.76 -8.91
CA TRP A 162 -6.21 -4.75 -7.93
C TRP A 162 -7.45 -4.06 -8.49
N GLU A 163 -8.59 -4.71 -8.30
CA GLU A 163 -9.91 -4.10 -8.47
C GLU A 163 -10.44 -3.64 -7.12
N THR A 164 -11.11 -2.50 -7.07
CA THR A 164 -11.68 -1.95 -5.83
C THR A 164 -13.18 -1.82 -5.96
N VAL A 165 -13.91 -2.34 -4.98
CA VAL A 165 -15.38 -2.28 -4.92
C VAL A 165 -15.78 -1.73 -3.55
N ASP A 166 -16.71 -0.80 -3.54
CA ASP A 166 -17.26 -0.25 -2.30
C ASP A 166 -18.43 -1.11 -1.80
N ILE A 167 -18.37 -1.51 -0.53
CA ILE A 167 -19.39 -2.30 0.14
C ILE A 167 -20.59 -1.41 0.44
N GLU A 168 -21.74 -1.79 -0.10
CA GLU A 168 -23.04 -1.26 0.26
C GLU A 168 -23.53 -1.87 1.58
N GLU A 169 -24.09 -1.04 2.45
CA GLU A 169 -24.58 -1.47 3.76
C GLU A 169 -25.74 -2.46 3.62
N GLY A 170 -25.67 -3.57 4.37
CA GLY A 170 -26.70 -4.61 4.38
C GLY A 170 -26.56 -5.71 3.32
N LYS A 171 -25.66 -5.57 2.33
CA LYS A 171 -25.48 -6.58 1.28
C LYS A 171 -24.57 -7.73 1.67
N PHE A 172 -24.85 -8.90 1.10
CA PHE A 172 -23.95 -10.06 1.10
C PHE A 172 -22.98 -9.96 -0.08
N TYR A 173 -21.70 -10.22 0.14
CA TYR A 173 -20.69 -10.14 -0.92
C TYR A 173 -20.06 -11.50 -1.21
N TYR A 174 -19.96 -11.82 -2.50
CA TYR A 174 -19.17 -12.91 -3.06
C TYR A 174 -18.38 -12.36 -4.24
N GLY A 175 -17.04 -12.43 -4.18
CA GLY A 175 -16.22 -11.80 -5.21
C GLY A 175 -16.39 -10.28 -5.27
N ASP A 176 -16.64 -9.80 -6.47
CA ASP A 176 -16.92 -8.41 -6.84
C ASP A 176 -18.42 -8.06 -6.78
N LYS A 177 -19.29 -8.99 -6.37
CA LYS A 177 -20.75 -8.83 -6.42
C LYS A 177 -21.38 -8.72 -5.03
N GLY A 178 -22.29 -7.76 -4.89
CA GLY A 178 -23.20 -7.62 -3.76
C GLY A 178 -24.59 -8.19 -4.07
N PHE A 179 -25.22 -8.83 -3.09
CA PHE A 179 -26.53 -9.46 -3.17
C PHE A 179 -27.40 -8.97 -2.01
N ASP A 180 -28.70 -8.79 -2.23
CA ASP A 180 -29.62 -8.29 -1.20
C ASP A 180 -30.00 -9.41 -0.21
N THR A 181 -30.02 -10.66 -0.69
CA THR A 181 -30.34 -11.83 0.13
C THR A 181 -29.32 -12.95 0.00
N ARG A 182 -29.32 -13.87 0.97
CA ARG A 182 -28.45 -15.06 0.95
C ARG A 182 -28.91 -16.08 -0.09
N GLU A 183 -30.21 -16.13 -0.35
CA GLU A 183 -30.84 -16.99 -1.34
C GLU A 183 -30.40 -16.61 -2.75
N GLU A 184 -30.39 -15.32 -3.08
CA GLU A 184 -29.86 -14.80 -4.36
C GLU A 184 -28.39 -15.17 -4.57
N LEU A 185 -27.56 -14.98 -3.53
CA LEU A 185 -26.15 -15.37 -3.57
C LEU A 185 -26.03 -16.88 -3.84
N THR A 186 -26.83 -17.71 -3.16
CA THR A 186 -26.78 -19.17 -3.32
C THR A 186 -27.17 -19.57 -4.74
N HIS A 187 -28.24 -18.99 -5.28
CA HIS A 187 -28.66 -19.24 -6.66
C HIS A 187 -27.60 -18.80 -7.68
N TYR A 188 -26.92 -17.68 -7.43
CA TYR A 188 -25.79 -17.26 -8.26
C TYR A 188 -24.65 -18.31 -8.26
N LEU A 189 -24.33 -18.88 -7.10
CA LEU A 189 -23.27 -19.89 -6.97
C LEU A 189 -23.59 -21.22 -7.69
N GLU A 190 -24.85 -21.62 -7.72
CA GLU A 190 -25.29 -22.84 -8.41
C GLU A 190 -25.11 -22.75 -9.93
N ASN A 191 -25.23 -21.54 -10.49
CA ASN A 191 -25.09 -21.28 -11.92
C ASN A 191 -23.65 -21.01 -12.38
N LEU A 192 -22.71 -20.90 -11.45
CA LEU A 192 -21.30 -20.67 -11.77
C LEU A 192 -20.58 -21.98 -12.14
N PRO A 193 -19.72 -21.97 -13.17
CA PRO A 193 -18.84 -23.10 -13.43
C PRO A 193 -17.84 -23.31 -12.27
N PRO A 194 -17.22 -24.51 -12.16
CA PRO A 194 -16.09 -24.73 -11.26
C PRO A 194 -14.97 -23.69 -11.48
N ALA A 195 -14.22 -23.37 -10.43
CA ALA A 195 -13.12 -22.42 -10.54
C ALA A 195 -12.07 -22.91 -11.54
N GLU A 196 -11.64 -22.03 -12.45
CA GLU A 196 -10.59 -22.31 -13.42
C GLU A 196 -9.54 -21.20 -13.37
N VAL A 197 -8.28 -21.58 -13.18
CA VAL A 197 -7.13 -20.68 -13.19
C VAL A 197 -6.05 -21.31 -14.05
N ASN A 198 -5.56 -20.55 -15.03
CA ASN A 198 -4.45 -20.95 -15.87
C ASN A 198 -3.66 -19.70 -16.31
N SER A 199 -2.60 -19.88 -17.11
CA SER A 199 -1.72 -18.77 -17.52
C SER A 199 -2.40 -17.75 -18.46
N THR A 200 -3.49 -18.10 -19.13
CA THR A 200 -4.26 -17.18 -19.99
C THR A 200 -5.44 -16.55 -19.25
N THR A 201 -5.88 -17.14 -18.13
CA THR A 201 -6.92 -16.62 -17.23
C THR A 201 -6.40 -16.48 -15.79
N PRO A 202 -5.43 -15.56 -15.55
CA PRO A 202 -4.89 -15.35 -14.21
C PRO A 202 -5.95 -14.79 -13.24
N PRO A 203 -5.83 -15.06 -11.93
CA PRO A 203 -6.87 -14.69 -10.98
C PRO A 203 -6.90 -13.18 -10.72
N ARG A 204 -8.08 -12.65 -10.41
CA ARG A 204 -8.37 -11.24 -10.17
C ARG A 204 -8.36 -10.92 -8.67
N PRO A 205 -7.45 -10.07 -8.17
CA PRO A 205 -7.44 -9.63 -6.79
C PRO A 205 -8.41 -8.45 -6.59
N ILE A 206 -9.28 -8.56 -5.59
CA ILE A 206 -10.31 -7.56 -5.30
C ILE A 206 -10.17 -7.08 -3.86
N LEU A 207 -10.17 -5.76 -3.70
CA LEU A 207 -10.34 -5.06 -2.44
C LEU A 207 -11.80 -4.61 -2.30
N LEU A 208 -12.51 -5.18 -1.31
CA LEU A 208 -13.80 -4.67 -0.88
C LEU A 208 -13.60 -3.63 0.22
N ARG A 209 -13.86 -2.36 -0.08
CA ARG A 209 -13.78 -1.24 0.88
C ARG A 209 -15.10 -1.06 1.62
N GLY A 210 -15.08 -0.55 2.84
CA GLY A 210 -16.29 -0.27 3.62
C GLY A 210 -16.05 -0.42 5.12
N LYS A 211 -17.13 -0.58 5.89
CA LYS A 211 -17.05 -0.78 7.35
C LYS A 211 -16.39 -2.12 7.71
N THR A 212 -16.55 -3.13 6.86
CA THR A 212 -15.98 -4.48 7.02
C THR A 212 -15.13 -4.82 5.79
N PRO A 213 -13.92 -4.24 5.68
CA PRO A 213 -13.11 -4.40 4.48
C PRO A 213 -12.69 -5.86 4.28
N ARG A 214 -12.52 -6.26 3.02
CA ARG A 214 -12.19 -7.64 2.65
C ARG A 214 -11.19 -7.70 1.53
N VAL A 215 -10.36 -8.73 1.55
CA VAL A 215 -9.48 -9.09 0.43
C VAL A 215 -10.00 -10.39 -0.16
N VAL A 216 -10.24 -10.38 -1.46
CA VAL A 216 -10.88 -11.48 -2.20
C VAL A 216 -10.03 -11.81 -3.42
N LEU A 217 -9.91 -13.10 -3.73
CA LEU A 217 -9.30 -13.57 -4.97
C LEU A 217 -10.34 -14.31 -5.80
N MET A 218 -10.47 -13.95 -7.06
CA MET A 218 -11.45 -14.51 -7.99
C MET A 218 -10.77 -15.18 -9.17
N ALA A 219 -11.34 -16.26 -9.67
CA ALA A 219 -11.07 -16.74 -11.01
C ALA A 219 -11.75 -15.82 -12.05
N GLU A 220 -11.23 -15.79 -13.28
CA GLU A 220 -11.79 -14.96 -14.37
C GLU A 220 -13.26 -15.33 -14.66
N ASN A 221 -13.62 -16.60 -14.45
CA ASN A 221 -14.98 -17.10 -14.65
C ASN A 221 -15.99 -16.73 -13.54
N GLY A 222 -15.59 -15.89 -12.58
CA GLY A 222 -16.47 -15.39 -11.52
C GLY A 222 -16.55 -16.29 -10.28
N ARG A 223 -15.77 -17.37 -10.20
CA ARG A 223 -15.69 -18.21 -8.99
C ARG A 223 -14.67 -17.67 -8.00
N GLN A 224 -15.06 -17.53 -6.73
CA GLN A 224 -14.18 -17.10 -5.64
C GLN A 224 -13.21 -18.22 -5.25
N LEU A 225 -11.94 -17.84 -5.10
CA LEU A 225 -10.84 -18.70 -4.68
C LEU A 225 -10.52 -18.49 -3.19
N SER A 226 -10.55 -17.23 -2.72
CA SER A 226 -10.33 -16.89 -1.31
C SER A 226 -11.16 -15.67 -0.89
N HIS A 227 -11.46 -15.56 0.40
CA HIS A 227 -12.20 -14.44 0.97
C HIS A 227 -11.74 -14.20 2.41
N HIS A 228 -11.15 -13.03 2.64
CA HIS A 228 -10.54 -12.67 3.91
C HIS A 228 -11.27 -11.47 4.52
N TYR A 229 -11.88 -11.66 5.68
CA TYR A 229 -12.40 -10.56 6.48
C TYR A 229 -11.24 -9.86 7.19
N LEU A 230 -11.12 -8.54 7.02
CA LEU A 230 -10.11 -7.74 7.68
C LEU A 230 -10.72 -7.01 8.88
N CYS A 231 -9.96 -6.96 9.97
CA CYS A 231 -10.37 -6.34 11.23
C CYS A 231 -9.36 -5.26 11.64
N GLY A 232 -9.85 -4.14 12.18
CA GLY A 232 -8.99 -3.10 12.76
C GLY A 232 -8.11 -2.35 11.74
N VAL A 233 -8.50 -2.33 10.47
CA VAL A 233 -7.75 -1.66 9.38
C VAL A 233 -8.64 -0.66 8.65
N LEU A 234 -8.06 0.49 8.29
CA LEU A 234 -8.69 1.55 7.52
C LEU A 234 -8.45 1.31 6.04
N ALA A 235 -9.52 1.08 5.26
CA ALA A 235 -9.44 0.79 3.82
C ALA A 235 -10.13 1.85 2.94
N ASN A 236 -10.91 2.76 3.53
CA ASN A 236 -11.63 3.81 2.79
C ASN A 236 -10.74 5.04 2.64
N ASP A 237 -10.88 5.75 1.51
CA ASP A 237 -10.24 7.05 1.24
C ASP A 237 -8.72 7.09 1.40
N VAL A 238 -8.06 5.95 1.17
CA VAL A 238 -6.59 5.85 1.17
C VAL A 238 -6.03 6.50 -0.11
N GLU A 239 -5.23 7.54 0.07
CA GLU A 239 -4.61 8.34 -0.98
C GLU A 239 -3.16 7.88 -1.21
N TYR A 240 -2.88 7.29 -2.37
CA TYR A 240 -1.50 7.07 -2.84
C TYR A 240 -0.91 8.40 -3.32
N LEU A 241 0.27 8.74 -2.79
CA LEU A 241 0.86 10.09 -2.83
C LEU A 241 1.40 10.54 -4.20
#